data_AF-A0A2A4M9G3-F1
#
_entry.id   AF-A0A2A4M9G3-F1
#
_cell.length_a   1.000
_cell.length_b   1.000
_cell.length_c   1.000
_cell.angle_alpha   90.00
_cell.angle_beta   90.00
_cell.angle_gamma   90.00
#
_symmetry.space_group_name_H-M   'P 1'
#
loop_
_entity.id
_entity.type
_entity.pdbx_description
1 polymer ?
#
loop_
_entity_poly.entity_id
_entity_poly.type
_entity_poly.pdbx_seq_one_letter_code
_entity_poly.pdbx_strand_id
1 'polypeptide(L)'
;MKFRLKLYILLLTMPFVLSGCSNDIMSTSSIHWQLKPNAPEEKVVQGVNISYNIPKYIYQNKSIEDILYFERIDYGTPNKQEKVLIKTCANRWQIERRTDNGVAGSGRVYDIEVSKEPTDVGTKISFVVKKERTYQEGVILPFAVPAFDIKKYLARASITYSFELNSKYDVKSIKANFDRLLGKSNVNKYYLKTNLAAYSNRVKFYPYRGGTKVVINSTIYNMKYQNDIINVHKIINSLKRKIAEIVDA
;
A
#
# COMPACT_ATOMS: atom_id res chain seq x y z
N MET A 1 -55.68 9.90 -45.21
CA MET A 1 -55.49 8.57 -44.58
C MET A 1 -54.04 8.13 -44.34
N LYS A 2 -53.00 8.72 -44.96
CA LYS A 2 -51.59 8.24 -44.85
C LYS A 2 -50.78 8.74 -43.64
N PHE A 3 -51.27 9.73 -42.88
CA PHE A 3 -50.51 10.31 -41.75
C PHE A 3 -50.71 9.58 -40.41
N ARG A 4 -51.89 8.99 -40.18
CA ARG A 4 -52.19 8.28 -38.92
C ARG A 4 -51.44 6.95 -38.80
N LEU A 5 -51.11 6.30 -39.92
CA LEU A 5 -50.38 5.04 -39.92
C LEU A 5 -48.90 5.20 -39.51
N LYS A 6 -48.27 6.32 -39.86
CA LYS A 6 -46.86 6.60 -39.48
C LYS A 6 -46.69 6.93 -37.99
N LEU A 7 -47.70 7.54 -37.37
CA LEU A 7 -47.65 7.87 -35.94
C LEU A 7 -47.82 6.63 -35.05
N TYR A 8 -48.63 5.66 -35.47
CA TYR A 8 -48.78 4.38 -34.77
C TYR A 8 -47.51 3.53 -34.82
N ILE A 9 -46.79 3.53 -35.94
CA ILE A 9 -45.52 2.79 -36.08
C ILE A 9 -44.42 3.39 -35.17
N LEU A 10 -44.40 4.73 -34.99
CA LEU A 10 -43.45 5.41 -34.10
C LEU A 10 -43.74 5.14 -32.61
N LEU A 11 -45.02 5.00 -32.24
CA LEU A 11 -45.44 4.69 -30.86
C LEU A 11 -45.28 3.21 -30.49
N LEU A 12 -45.32 2.30 -31.47
CA LEU A 12 -45.15 0.86 -31.27
C LEU A 12 -43.67 0.42 -31.13
N THR A 13 -42.70 1.22 -31.55
CA THR A 13 -41.27 0.89 -31.43
C THR A 13 -40.61 1.47 -30.17
N MET A 14 -41.27 2.41 -29.47
CA MET A 14 -40.75 3.00 -28.23
C MET A 14 -40.58 2.01 -27.04
N PRO A 15 -41.39 0.94 -26.87
CA PRO A 15 -41.18 -0.02 -25.79
C PRO A 15 -39.95 -0.92 -25.98
N PHE A 16 -39.45 -1.06 -27.21
CA PHE A 16 -38.31 -1.92 -27.53
C PHE A 16 -36.94 -1.24 -27.34
N VAL A 17 -36.90 0.10 -27.27
CA VAL A 17 -35.65 0.84 -26.98
C VAL A 17 -35.42 0.96 -25.45
N LEU A 18 -36.44 0.69 -24.63
CA LEU A 18 -36.33 0.70 -23.16
C LEU A 18 -36.21 -0.70 -22.53
N SER A 19 -36.23 -1.77 -23.33
CA SER A 19 -36.06 -3.17 -22.87
C SER A 19 -34.69 -3.74 -23.25
N GLY A 20 -33.64 -2.93 -23.08
CA GLY A 20 -32.27 -3.41 -23.12
C GLY A 20 -31.92 -4.17 -21.83
N CYS A 21 -31.99 -5.50 -21.90
CA CYS A 21 -31.33 -6.50 -21.05
C CYS A 21 -31.18 -6.16 -19.56
N SER A 22 -32.17 -6.59 -18.76
CA SER A 22 -31.94 -6.97 -17.36
C SER A 22 -31.05 -8.21 -17.31
N ASN A 23 -29.73 -8.02 -17.41
CA ASN A 23 -28.81 -9.02 -16.90
C ASN A 23 -28.75 -8.82 -15.38
N ASP A 24 -29.05 -9.90 -14.65
CA ASP A 24 -28.96 -10.04 -13.21
C ASP A 24 -27.75 -9.28 -12.64
N ILE A 25 -28.00 -8.06 -12.14
CA ILE A 25 -27.10 -7.40 -11.22
C ILE A 25 -27.32 -8.14 -9.90
N MET A 26 -26.40 -9.05 -9.61
CA MET A 26 -26.20 -9.61 -8.29
C MET A 26 -26.40 -8.53 -7.22
N SER A 27 -27.50 -8.65 -6.48
CA SER A 27 -27.52 -8.42 -5.03
C SER A 27 -26.20 -8.97 -4.45
N THR A 28 -25.28 -8.20 -3.88
CA THR A 28 -25.43 -7.37 -2.69
C THR A 28 -24.38 -6.25 -2.64
N SER A 29 -24.76 -5.04 -3.00
CA SER A 29 -24.34 -3.82 -2.31
C SER A 29 -25.35 -2.76 -2.75
N SER A 30 -26.20 -2.31 -1.84
CA SER A 30 -27.13 -1.22 -2.11
C SER A 30 -26.36 -0.05 -2.73
N ILE A 31 -26.62 0.25 -4.00
CA ILE A 31 -26.13 1.47 -4.63
C ILE A 31 -26.94 2.59 -3.98
N HIS A 32 -26.43 3.12 -2.88
CA HIS A 32 -26.96 4.30 -2.23
C HIS A 32 -26.62 5.49 -3.12
N TRP A 33 -27.54 5.83 -4.02
CA TRP A 33 -27.48 7.08 -4.78
C TRP A 33 -27.62 8.24 -3.81
N GLN A 34 -26.50 8.89 -3.51
CA GLN A 34 -26.49 10.09 -2.69
C GLN A 34 -26.89 11.27 -3.56
N LEU A 35 -28.07 11.86 -3.33
CA LEU A 35 -28.58 12.96 -4.15
C LEU A 35 -27.92 14.30 -3.81
N LYS A 36 -27.49 14.48 -2.57
CA LYS A 36 -26.90 15.72 -2.04
C LYS A 36 -25.68 15.41 -1.18
N PRO A 37 -24.65 16.27 -1.15
CA PRO A 37 -23.47 16.09 -0.31
C PRO A 37 -23.85 16.10 1.17
N ASN A 38 -23.17 15.24 1.94
CA ASN A 38 -23.23 15.33 3.39
C ASN A 38 -22.41 16.54 3.82
N ALA A 39 -22.80 17.13 4.96
CA ALA A 39 -21.97 18.15 5.59
C ALA A 39 -20.59 17.56 5.91
N PRO A 40 -19.50 18.34 5.77
CA PRO A 40 -18.19 17.90 6.22
C PRO A 40 -18.24 17.49 7.70
N GLU A 41 -17.77 16.28 8.00
CA GLU A 41 -17.65 15.81 9.37
C GLU A 41 -16.20 15.92 9.82
N GLU A 42 -15.96 16.46 11.01
CA GLU A 42 -14.68 16.43 11.70
C GLU A 42 -14.84 15.69 13.02
N LYS A 43 -13.95 14.73 13.30
CA LYS A 43 -13.91 14.06 14.59
C LYS A 43 -12.48 13.88 15.07
N VAL A 44 -12.34 13.96 16.39
CA VAL A 44 -11.10 13.57 17.08
C VAL A 44 -11.01 12.05 17.06
N VAL A 45 -9.87 11.52 16.65
CA VAL A 45 -9.60 10.08 16.62
C VAL A 45 -8.76 9.73 17.84
N GLN A 46 -9.20 8.74 18.61
CA GLN A 46 -8.45 8.19 19.73
C GLN A 46 -8.09 6.73 19.47
N GLY A 47 -6.93 6.28 19.96
CA GLY A 47 -6.54 4.87 19.94
C GLY A 47 -5.97 4.36 18.60
N VAL A 48 -5.83 5.19 17.58
CA VAL A 48 -5.11 4.80 16.35
C VAL A 48 -3.66 5.27 16.43
N ASN A 49 -2.80 4.34 16.87
CA ASN A 49 -1.35 4.49 16.93
C ASN A 49 -0.70 3.33 16.18
N ILE A 50 0.37 3.60 15.43
CA ILE A 50 1.28 2.58 14.89
C ILE A 50 2.70 3.07 15.13
N SER A 51 3.55 2.19 15.65
CA SER A 51 4.97 2.49 15.88
C SER A 51 5.89 1.55 15.11
N TYR A 52 7.04 2.06 14.71
CA TYR A 52 8.12 1.32 14.07
C TYR A 52 9.40 1.43 14.90
N ASN A 53 9.94 0.31 15.35
CA ASN A 53 11.25 0.27 15.98
C ASN A 53 12.33 0.06 14.90
N ILE A 54 12.90 1.17 14.44
CA ILE A 54 13.90 1.21 13.36
C ILE A 54 15.31 1.09 13.96
N PRO A 55 16.11 0.10 13.58
CA PRO A 55 17.47 -0.04 14.12
C PRO A 55 18.41 1.08 13.65
N LYS A 56 19.42 1.43 14.47
CA LYS A 56 20.37 2.53 14.22
C LYS A 56 21.01 2.48 12.82
N TYR A 57 21.36 1.29 12.35
CA TYR A 57 22.01 1.08 11.05
C TYR A 57 21.13 1.41 9.83
N ILE A 58 19.81 1.58 10.00
CA ILE A 58 18.91 2.06 8.94
C ILE A 58 18.69 3.57 9.07
N TYR A 59 18.53 4.05 10.30
CA TYR A 59 18.04 5.40 10.56
C TYR A 59 19.05 6.50 10.22
N GLN A 60 20.36 6.23 10.23
CA GLN A 60 21.51 7.10 9.87
C GLN A 60 21.19 8.47 9.22
N ASN A 61 20.63 9.41 9.98
CA ASN A 61 20.22 10.76 9.54
C ASN A 61 19.28 10.82 8.33
N LYS A 62 18.55 9.75 8.04
CA LYS A 62 17.55 9.70 6.97
C LYS A 62 16.23 10.32 7.43
N SER A 63 15.48 10.90 6.48
CA SER A 63 14.11 11.30 6.74
C SER A 63 13.23 10.06 6.98
N ILE A 64 12.01 10.25 7.52
CA ILE A 64 11.11 9.11 7.73
C ILE A 64 10.69 8.55 6.36
N GLU A 65 10.49 9.44 5.40
CA GLU A 65 10.08 9.17 4.02
C GLU A 65 11.14 8.36 3.25
N ASP A 66 12.42 8.53 3.59
CA ASP A 66 13.52 7.73 3.02
C ASP A 66 13.61 6.31 3.61
N ILE A 67 13.00 6.07 4.78
CA ILE A 67 13.05 4.81 5.51
C ILE A 67 11.79 3.99 5.26
N LEU A 68 10.64 4.64 5.43
CA LEU A 68 9.31 4.05 5.38
C LEU A 68 8.61 4.51 4.11
N TYR A 69 8.53 3.61 3.14
CA TYR A 69 7.78 3.85 1.92
C TYR A 69 6.33 3.40 2.09
N PHE A 70 5.42 4.36 2.14
CA PHE A 70 3.99 4.12 2.08
C PHE A 70 3.52 4.10 0.63
N GLU A 71 2.80 3.06 0.25
CA GLU A 71 2.31 2.89 -1.12
C GLU A 71 1.36 4.02 -1.49
N ARG A 72 1.71 4.75 -2.57
CA ARG A 72 0.77 5.68 -3.18
C ARG A 72 -0.26 4.88 -3.96
N ILE A 73 -1.52 5.18 -3.70
CA ILE A 73 -2.62 4.66 -4.50
C ILE A 73 -2.93 5.73 -5.55
N ASP A 74 -2.91 5.35 -6.82
CA ASP A 74 -3.39 6.16 -7.93
C ASP A 74 -3.83 5.23 -9.06
N TYR A 75 -5.15 5.05 -9.19
CA TYR A 75 -5.73 4.22 -10.24
C TYR A 75 -7.14 4.72 -10.58
N GLY A 76 -7.68 4.26 -11.71
CA GLY A 76 -9.05 4.56 -12.13
C GLY A 76 -9.13 5.09 -13.55
N THR A 77 -10.24 5.74 -13.87
CA THR A 77 -10.48 6.36 -15.17
C THR A 77 -10.43 7.89 -15.03
N PRO A 78 -10.34 8.65 -16.12
CA PRO A 78 -10.42 10.12 -16.05
C PRO A 78 -11.67 10.64 -15.33
N ASN A 79 -12.78 9.89 -15.41
CA ASN A 79 -14.06 10.26 -14.80
C ASN A 79 -14.21 9.78 -13.35
N LYS A 80 -13.28 8.94 -12.86
CA LYS A 80 -13.24 8.46 -11.48
C LYS A 80 -11.84 7.92 -11.15
N GLN A 81 -11.06 8.72 -10.44
CA GLN A 81 -9.73 8.42 -9.96
C GLN A 81 -9.75 8.16 -8.45
N GLU A 82 -9.01 7.16 -8.02
CA GLU A 82 -8.87 6.74 -6.64
C GLU A 82 -7.43 6.99 -6.19
N LYS A 83 -7.26 7.88 -5.21
CA LYS A 83 -5.94 8.35 -4.78
C LYS A 83 -5.72 8.22 -3.28
N VAL A 84 -4.46 7.98 -2.89
CA VAL A 84 -3.95 8.26 -1.55
C VAL A 84 -2.82 9.28 -1.64
N LEU A 85 -3.04 10.45 -1.05
CA LEU A 85 -2.10 11.56 -1.02
C LEU A 85 -1.48 11.67 0.37
N ILE A 86 -0.19 11.96 0.41
CA ILE A 86 0.56 12.19 1.66
C ILE A 86 1.21 13.56 1.56
N LYS A 87 0.90 14.44 2.52
CA LYS A 87 1.57 15.72 2.71
C LYS A 87 2.32 15.66 4.03
N THR A 88 3.63 15.90 4.01
CA THR A 88 4.46 15.87 5.22
C THR A 88 4.97 17.27 5.53
N CYS A 89 4.85 17.68 6.80
CA CYS A 89 5.34 18.95 7.31
C CYS A 89 5.90 18.72 8.72
N ALA A 90 7.23 18.59 8.81
CA ALA A 90 7.93 18.27 10.06
C ALA A 90 7.34 17.04 10.77
N ASN A 91 6.76 17.23 11.96
CA ASN A 91 6.13 16.18 12.78
C ASN A 91 4.62 16.03 12.52
N ARG A 92 4.07 16.70 11.50
CA ARG A 92 2.66 16.62 11.13
C ARG A 92 2.52 16.09 9.72
N TRP A 93 1.84 14.97 9.60
CA TRP A 93 1.51 14.36 8.34
C TRP A 93 0.02 14.48 8.10
N GLN A 94 -0.34 14.69 6.84
CA GLN A 94 -1.72 14.63 6.40
C GLN A 94 -1.83 13.54 5.34
N ILE A 95 -2.70 12.56 5.59
CA ILE A 95 -2.97 11.47 4.66
C ILE A 95 -4.40 11.59 4.19
N GLU A 96 -4.60 11.67 2.89
CA GLU A 96 -5.90 11.83 2.28
C GLU A 96 -6.20 10.63 1.37
N ARG A 97 -7.31 9.93 1.64
CA ARG A 97 -7.93 9.02 0.68
C ARG A 97 -8.99 9.80 -0.09
N ARG A 98 -8.83 9.91 -1.41
CA ARG A 98 -9.68 10.74 -2.28
C ARG A 98 -10.22 9.96 -3.46
N THR A 99 -11.47 10.24 -3.82
CA THR A 99 -12.09 9.82 -5.09
C THR A 99 -12.50 11.08 -5.83
N ASP A 100 -12.02 11.29 -7.06
CA ASP A 100 -12.32 12.50 -7.83
C ASP A 100 -12.38 12.26 -9.34
N ASN A 101 -12.85 13.24 -10.10
CA ASN A 101 -12.82 13.26 -11.57
C ASN A 101 -11.99 14.41 -12.15
N GLY A 102 -11.06 14.96 -11.36
CA GLY A 102 -10.29 16.16 -11.69
C GLY A 102 -11.02 17.51 -11.52
N VAL A 103 -12.35 17.52 -11.32
CA VAL A 103 -13.13 18.75 -11.09
C VAL A 103 -13.79 18.77 -9.72
N ALA A 104 -14.45 17.68 -9.35
CA ALA A 104 -15.07 17.49 -8.04
C ALA A 104 -14.65 16.13 -7.46
N GLY A 105 -14.64 16.02 -6.14
CA GLY A 105 -14.32 14.78 -5.47
C GLY A 105 -14.93 14.66 -4.10
N SER A 106 -14.56 13.57 -3.44
CA SER A 106 -14.83 13.36 -2.04
C SER A 106 -13.60 12.74 -1.41
N GLY A 107 -13.43 12.93 -0.12
CA GLY A 107 -12.25 12.43 0.54
C GLY A 107 -12.38 12.31 2.04
N ARG A 108 -11.41 11.59 2.58
CA ARG A 108 -11.19 11.44 4.00
C ARG A 108 -9.75 11.81 4.30
N VAL A 109 -9.59 12.81 5.15
CA VAL A 109 -8.31 13.44 5.50
C VAL A 109 -7.98 13.12 6.94
N TYR A 110 -6.78 12.61 7.18
CA TYR A 110 -6.28 12.28 8.51
C TYR A 110 -5.11 13.19 8.85
N ASP A 111 -5.20 13.87 9.99
CA ASP A 111 -4.08 14.61 10.56
C ASP A 111 -3.36 13.71 11.57
N ILE A 112 -2.06 13.49 11.34
CA ILE A 112 -1.24 12.51 12.02
C ILE A 112 -0.04 13.23 12.65
N GLU A 113 0.14 13.03 13.95
CA GLU A 113 1.33 13.46 14.64
C GLU A 113 2.38 12.35 14.59
N VAL A 114 3.61 12.73 14.22
CA VAL A 114 4.73 11.81 14.06
C VAL A 114 5.81 12.15 15.08
N SER A 115 6.07 11.24 16.01
CA SER A 115 7.12 11.40 17.01
C SER A 115 8.30 10.46 16.75
N LYS A 116 9.47 10.88 17.23
CA LYS A 116 10.72 10.13 17.14
C LYS A 116 11.31 10.04 18.54
N GLU A 117 11.47 8.82 19.03
CA GLU A 117 12.04 8.55 20.35
C GLU A 117 13.29 7.69 20.17
N PRO A 118 14.47 8.14 20.63
CA PRO A 118 15.65 7.29 20.64
C PRO A 118 15.45 6.10 21.59
N THR A 119 16.03 4.96 21.23
CA THR A 119 16.03 3.72 22.01
C THR A 119 17.44 3.11 21.98
N ASP A 120 17.71 2.13 22.83
CA ASP A 120 19.04 1.50 22.90
C ASP A 120 19.47 0.90 21.54
N VAL A 121 18.52 0.32 20.81
CA VAL A 121 18.75 -0.41 19.56
C VAL A 121 18.56 0.47 18.31
N GLY A 122 17.98 1.67 18.46
CA GLY A 122 17.45 2.41 17.30
C GLY A 122 16.64 3.64 17.63
N THR A 123 15.66 3.91 16.77
CA THR A 123 14.69 4.98 16.93
C THR A 123 13.30 4.37 16.81
N LYS A 124 12.42 4.69 17.76
CA LYS A 124 10.99 4.40 17.66
C LYS A 124 10.32 5.57 16.96
N ILE A 125 9.69 5.30 15.82
CA ILE A 125 8.87 6.27 15.07
C ILE A 125 7.42 5.95 15.37
N SER A 126 6.64 6.89 15.89
CA SER A 126 5.22 6.67 16.21
C SER A 126 4.33 7.57 15.38
N PHE A 127 3.26 7.01 14.83
CA PHE A 127 2.23 7.69 14.05
C PHE A 127 0.94 7.69 14.85
N VAL A 128 0.53 8.85 15.35
CA VAL A 128 -0.69 9.02 16.15
C VAL A 128 -1.69 9.82 15.35
N VAL A 129 -2.80 9.19 14.96
CA VAL A 129 -3.89 9.89 14.26
C VAL A 129 -4.64 10.75 15.27
N LYS A 130 -4.75 12.05 15.00
CA LYS A 130 -5.41 13.01 15.90
C LYS A 130 -6.80 13.37 15.44
N LYS A 131 -6.97 13.57 14.14
CA LYS A 131 -8.23 14.03 13.54
C LYS A 131 -8.51 13.30 12.26
N GLU A 132 -9.80 13.11 12.01
CA GLU A 132 -10.35 12.67 10.74
C GLU A 132 -11.35 13.71 10.28
N ARG A 133 -11.24 14.12 9.01
CA ARG A 133 -12.16 15.02 8.33
C ARG A 133 -12.68 14.36 7.06
N THR A 134 -13.97 14.52 6.77
CA THR A 134 -14.57 14.09 5.51
C THR A 134 -15.07 15.29 4.73
N TYR A 135 -15.09 15.17 3.41
CA TYR A 135 -15.68 16.18 2.54
C TYR A 135 -16.29 15.54 1.30
N GLN A 136 -17.26 16.23 0.72
CA GLN A 136 -17.87 15.91 -0.57
C GLN A 136 -18.08 17.20 -1.34
N GLU A 137 -17.54 17.25 -2.55
CA GLU A 137 -17.71 18.34 -3.49
C GLU A 137 -18.78 17.96 -4.53
N GLY A 138 -19.45 18.95 -5.09
CA GLY A 138 -20.54 18.77 -6.06
C GLY A 138 -21.93 18.95 -5.44
N VAL A 139 -22.85 19.50 -6.25
CA VAL A 139 -24.20 19.89 -5.79
C VAL A 139 -25.20 18.73 -5.90
N ILE A 140 -25.06 17.92 -6.94
CA ILE A 140 -25.96 16.80 -7.27
C ILE A 140 -25.11 15.57 -7.56
N LEU A 141 -25.50 14.42 -6.99
CA LEU A 141 -24.79 13.14 -7.17
C LEU A 141 -23.28 13.23 -6.83
N PRO A 142 -22.90 13.71 -5.63
CA PRO A 142 -21.49 13.76 -5.23
C PRO A 142 -20.90 12.37 -5.13
N PHE A 143 -19.58 12.29 -5.26
CA PHE A 143 -18.85 11.05 -4.99
C PHE A 143 -19.03 10.65 -3.52
N ALA A 144 -19.34 9.37 -3.28
CA ALA A 144 -19.39 8.83 -1.92
C ALA A 144 -18.00 8.90 -1.27
N VAL A 145 -17.95 9.34 0.00
CA VAL A 145 -16.70 9.41 0.76
C VAL A 145 -16.04 8.02 0.78
N PRO A 146 -14.78 7.88 0.30
CA PRO A 146 -14.15 6.57 0.23
C PRO A 146 -13.89 5.98 1.61
N ALA A 147 -14.14 4.69 1.75
CA ALA A 147 -13.73 3.92 2.93
C ALA A 147 -12.20 3.85 2.99
N PHE A 148 -11.62 4.06 4.18
CA PHE A 148 -10.19 4.00 4.38
C PHE A 148 -9.83 3.51 5.78
N ASP A 149 -9.05 2.44 5.84
CA ASP A 149 -8.49 1.93 7.09
C ASP A 149 -7.08 2.53 7.28
N ILE A 150 -7.04 3.70 7.93
CA ILE A 150 -5.79 4.41 8.18
C ILE A 150 -4.81 3.60 9.02
N LYS A 151 -5.30 2.78 9.98
CA LYS A 151 -4.44 1.96 10.84
C LYS A 151 -3.72 0.90 10.01
N LYS A 152 -4.47 0.19 9.18
CA LYS A 152 -3.92 -0.81 8.26
C LYS A 152 -2.99 -0.20 7.23
N TYR A 153 -3.30 1.00 6.74
CA TYR A 153 -2.42 1.73 5.83
C TYR A 153 -1.09 2.10 6.50
N LEU A 154 -1.14 2.67 7.71
CA LEU A 154 0.05 3.04 8.48
C LEU A 154 0.91 1.82 8.87
N ALA A 155 0.31 0.64 8.99
CA ALA A 155 1.03 -0.61 9.26
C ALA A 155 1.64 -1.28 8.02
N ARG A 156 1.34 -0.79 6.81
CA ARG A 156 1.73 -1.40 5.53
C ARG A 156 2.94 -0.73 4.86
N ALA A 157 3.67 0.13 5.57
CA ALA A 157 4.89 0.69 5.02
C ALA A 157 5.85 -0.42 4.57
N SER A 158 6.66 -0.13 3.57
CA SER A 158 7.74 -0.99 3.12
C SER A 158 9.09 -0.35 3.43
N ILE A 159 10.11 -1.19 3.57
CA ILE A 159 11.47 -0.77 3.91
C ILE A 159 12.42 -1.41 2.92
N THR A 160 13.35 -0.63 2.38
CA THR A 160 14.44 -1.18 1.58
C THR A 160 15.68 -1.35 2.45
N TYR A 161 16.26 -2.55 2.43
CA TYR A 161 17.45 -2.90 3.19
C TYR A 161 18.45 -3.64 2.32
N SER A 162 19.71 -3.22 2.38
CA SER A 162 20.81 -3.82 1.63
C SER A 162 21.84 -4.41 2.57
N PHE A 163 22.32 -5.61 2.24
CA PHE A 163 23.37 -6.28 3.00
C PHE A 163 24.17 -7.24 2.11
N GLU A 164 25.33 -7.66 2.62
CA GLU A 164 26.22 -8.59 1.95
C GLU A 164 26.45 -9.82 2.82
N LEU A 165 26.67 -10.97 2.17
CA LEU A 165 27.11 -12.20 2.80
C LEU A 165 28.26 -12.78 1.98
N ASN A 166 29.24 -13.37 2.65
CA ASN A 166 30.33 -14.09 2.00
C ASN A 166 30.12 -15.58 2.23
N SER A 167 30.45 -16.39 1.23
CA SER A 167 30.43 -17.85 1.29
C SER A 167 31.72 -18.42 0.73
N LYS A 168 32.11 -19.59 1.22
CA LYS A 168 33.24 -20.38 0.68
C LYS A 168 32.89 -21.11 -0.61
N TYR A 169 31.61 -21.26 -0.94
CA TYR A 169 31.17 -21.98 -2.13
C TYR A 169 31.22 -21.10 -3.38
N ASP A 170 31.34 -21.74 -4.54
CA ASP A 170 31.41 -21.05 -5.82
C ASP A 170 30.05 -20.45 -6.24
N VAL A 171 30.11 -19.50 -7.17
CA VAL A 171 28.94 -18.71 -7.58
C VAL A 171 27.82 -19.60 -8.15
N LYS A 172 28.17 -20.68 -8.85
CA LYS A 172 27.16 -21.56 -9.47
C LYS A 172 26.39 -22.32 -8.40
N SER A 173 27.08 -22.83 -7.39
CA SER A 173 26.45 -23.54 -6.26
C SER A 173 25.50 -22.63 -5.49
N ILE A 174 25.95 -21.42 -5.13
CA ILE A 174 25.08 -20.46 -4.41
C ILE A 174 23.86 -20.10 -5.26
N LYS A 175 24.05 -19.78 -6.54
CA LYS A 175 22.94 -19.47 -7.43
C LYS A 175 21.94 -20.62 -7.54
N ALA A 176 22.43 -21.86 -7.65
CA ALA A 176 21.59 -23.05 -7.69
C ALA A 176 20.76 -23.23 -6.41
N ASN A 177 21.31 -22.92 -5.23
CA ASN A 177 20.55 -22.95 -3.98
C ASN A 177 19.40 -21.94 -3.97
N PHE A 178 19.64 -20.71 -4.42
CA PHE A 178 18.58 -19.71 -4.54
C PHE A 178 17.50 -20.14 -5.52
N ASP A 179 17.90 -20.61 -6.71
CA ASP A 179 16.98 -21.07 -7.75
C ASP A 179 16.14 -22.26 -7.26
N ARG A 180 16.76 -23.22 -6.55
CA ARG A 180 16.11 -24.43 -6.00
C ARG A 180 15.15 -24.13 -4.85
N LEU A 181 15.57 -23.31 -3.89
CA LEU A 181 14.83 -23.12 -2.63
C LEU A 181 13.74 -22.06 -2.71
N LEU A 182 13.93 -21.02 -3.53
CA LEU A 182 12.97 -19.90 -3.62
C LEU A 182 12.17 -19.91 -4.92
N GLY A 183 12.63 -20.65 -5.93
CA GLY A 183 12.11 -20.54 -7.28
C GLY A 183 12.48 -19.21 -7.93
N LYS A 184 12.66 -19.23 -9.25
CA LYS A 184 13.02 -18.04 -10.02
C LYS A 184 11.76 -17.33 -10.49
N SER A 185 11.52 -16.11 -10.01
CA SER A 185 10.44 -15.28 -10.55
C SER A 185 10.90 -14.41 -11.72
N ASN A 186 12.11 -13.87 -11.65
CA ASN A 186 12.75 -13.13 -12.75
C ASN A 186 14.28 -13.23 -12.59
N VAL A 187 15.06 -12.70 -13.54
CA VAL A 187 16.53 -12.66 -13.44
C VAL A 187 16.94 -12.01 -12.12
N ASN A 188 17.57 -12.79 -11.24
CA ASN A 188 18.13 -12.35 -9.97
C ASN A 188 17.11 -11.76 -8.97
N LYS A 189 15.81 -12.07 -9.14
CA LYS A 189 14.75 -11.65 -8.22
C LYS A 189 14.09 -12.87 -7.57
N TYR A 190 14.16 -12.92 -6.24
CA TYR A 190 13.65 -14.02 -5.43
C TYR A 190 12.68 -13.49 -4.37
N TYR A 191 11.56 -14.20 -4.21
CA TYR A 191 10.59 -13.91 -3.18
C TYR A 191 10.82 -14.83 -2.00
N LEU A 192 10.81 -14.26 -0.80
CA LEU A 192 10.91 -14.99 0.45
C LEU A 192 9.75 -14.55 1.34
N LYS A 193 9.19 -15.48 2.11
CA LYS A 193 8.18 -15.17 3.13
C LYS A 193 8.56 -15.85 4.42
N THR A 194 8.53 -15.10 5.52
CA THR A 194 8.66 -15.63 6.88
C THR A 194 7.33 -15.49 7.61
N ASN A 195 7.29 -15.98 8.84
CA ASN A 195 6.18 -15.69 9.75
C ASN A 195 6.09 -14.20 10.15
N LEU A 196 7.13 -13.39 9.89
CA LEU A 196 7.20 -11.98 10.30
C LEU A 196 6.97 -10.98 9.17
N ALA A 197 7.38 -11.29 7.93
CA ALA A 197 7.22 -10.40 6.78
C ALA A 197 7.35 -11.14 5.45
N ALA A 198 7.05 -10.43 4.36
CA ALA A 198 7.39 -10.84 3.01
C ALA A 198 8.54 -9.99 2.45
N TYR A 199 9.32 -10.58 1.55
CA TYR A 199 10.54 -9.98 1.04
C TYR A 199 10.64 -10.19 -0.47
N SER A 200 10.98 -9.12 -1.18
CA SER A 200 11.37 -9.15 -2.59
C SER A 200 12.85 -8.84 -2.66
N ASN A 201 13.65 -9.86 -2.96
CA ASN A 201 15.11 -9.80 -2.90
C ASN A 201 15.68 -9.73 -4.31
N ARG A 202 16.44 -8.67 -4.61
CA ARG A 202 17.32 -8.63 -5.79
C ARG A 202 18.72 -9.02 -5.36
N VAL A 203 19.21 -10.14 -5.89
CA VAL A 203 20.44 -10.80 -5.44
C VAL A 203 21.49 -10.75 -6.54
N LYS A 204 22.69 -10.28 -6.22
CA LYS A 204 23.84 -10.30 -7.13
C LYS A 204 24.94 -11.18 -6.54
N PHE A 205 25.56 -12.00 -7.38
CA PHE A 205 26.61 -12.93 -6.98
C PHE A 205 27.92 -12.52 -7.64
N TYR A 206 28.99 -12.46 -6.86
CA TYR A 206 30.33 -12.08 -7.33
C TYR A 206 31.35 -13.12 -6.84
N PRO A 207 32.30 -13.55 -7.69
CA PRO A 207 33.48 -14.28 -7.21
C PRO A 207 34.24 -13.43 -6.19
N TYR A 208 34.59 -13.99 -5.04
CA TYR A 208 35.27 -13.25 -3.97
C TYR A 208 36.13 -14.17 -3.10
N ARG A 209 37.45 -13.93 -3.06
CA ARG A 209 38.42 -14.62 -2.20
C ARG A 209 38.31 -16.17 -2.22
N GLY A 210 38.23 -16.76 -3.40
CA GLY A 210 38.10 -18.21 -3.56
C GLY A 210 36.69 -18.77 -3.27
N GLY A 211 35.72 -17.90 -2.98
CA GLY A 211 34.30 -18.24 -2.83
C GLY A 211 33.40 -17.21 -3.50
N THR A 212 32.28 -16.88 -2.86
CA THR A 212 31.25 -15.99 -3.41
C THR A 212 30.87 -14.89 -2.43
N LYS A 213 30.76 -13.66 -2.93
CA LYS A 213 30.06 -12.57 -2.26
C LYS A 213 28.66 -12.44 -2.83
N VAL A 214 27.66 -12.44 -1.95
CA VAL A 214 26.24 -12.28 -2.26
C VAL A 214 25.81 -10.90 -1.79
N VAL A 215 25.45 -10.03 -2.73
CA VAL A 215 24.93 -8.68 -2.44
C VAL A 215 23.42 -8.68 -2.62
N ILE A 216 22.70 -8.28 -1.59
CA ILE A 216 21.25 -8.41 -1.52
C ILE A 216 20.63 -7.05 -1.29
N ASN A 217 19.69 -6.68 -2.15
CA ASN A 217 18.81 -5.54 -1.97
C ASN A 217 17.40 -6.06 -1.77
N SER A 218 16.89 -5.94 -0.55
CA SER A 218 15.59 -6.49 -0.14
C SER A 218 14.58 -5.38 0.09
N THR A 219 13.44 -5.47 -0.57
CA THR A 219 12.24 -4.71 -0.19
C THR A 219 11.42 -5.57 0.76
N ILE A 220 11.22 -5.07 1.98
CA ILE A 220 10.47 -5.70 3.07
C ILE A 220 9.07 -5.11 3.07
N TYR A 221 8.04 -5.95 3.04
CA TYR A 221 6.64 -5.54 3.02
C TYR A 221 5.77 -6.54 3.79
N ASN A 222 4.49 -6.20 4.02
CA ASN A 222 3.56 -7.02 4.81
C ASN A 222 4.15 -7.41 6.18
N MET A 223 4.77 -6.46 6.85
CA MET A 223 5.39 -6.65 8.16
C MET A 223 4.32 -6.93 9.21
N LYS A 224 4.51 -7.98 10.01
CA LYS A 224 3.66 -8.24 11.17
C LYS A 224 4.00 -7.28 12.29
N TYR A 225 2.96 -6.85 12.99
CA TYR A 225 3.04 -6.02 14.17
C TYR A 225 2.30 -6.69 15.33
N GLN A 226 2.76 -6.39 16.54
CA GLN A 226 2.14 -6.84 17.77
C GLN A 226 1.96 -5.63 18.67
N ASN A 227 0.77 -5.47 19.25
CA ASN A 227 0.42 -4.30 20.07
C ASN A 227 0.76 -2.99 19.35
N ASP A 228 0.41 -2.91 18.06
CA ASP A 228 0.64 -1.74 17.20
C ASP A 228 2.12 -1.36 16.96
N ILE A 229 3.06 -2.24 17.31
CA ILE A 229 4.50 -2.02 17.13
C ILE A 229 5.07 -2.98 16.07
N ILE A 230 5.78 -2.41 15.10
CA ILE A 230 6.54 -3.11 14.06
C ILE A 230 8.01 -3.13 14.46
N ASN A 231 8.54 -4.32 14.78
CA ASN A 231 9.94 -4.48 15.15
C ASN A 231 10.79 -4.80 13.92
N VAL A 232 11.32 -3.75 13.27
CA VAL A 232 12.10 -3.87 12.03
C VAL A 232 13.43 -4.60 12.27
N HIS A 233 14.05 -4.41 13.43
CA HIS A 233 15.27 -5.13 13.80
C HIS A 233 15.08 -6.65 13.79
N LYS A 234 14.01 -7.14 14.42
CA LYS A 234 13.65 -8.56 14.44
C LYS A 234 13.37 -9.10 13.03
N ILE A 235 12.66 -8.32 12.21
CA ILE A 235 12.32 -8.70 10.83
C ILE A 235 13.57 -8.84 9.95
N ILE A 236 14.53 -7.93 10.08
CA ILE A 236 15.79 -7.96 9.31
C ILE A 236 16.69 -9.10 9.77
N ASN A 237 16.80 -9.36 11.08
CA ASN A 237 17.58 -10.49 11.56
C ASN A 237 16.99 -11.82 11.08
N SER A 238 15.65 -11.93 11.04
CA SER A 238 15.00 -13.11 10.46
C SER A 238 15.30 -13.27 8.96
N LEU A 239 15.33 -12.17 8.20
CA LEU A 239 15.71 -12.18 6.79
C LEU A 239 17.16 -12.64 6.61
N LYS A 240 18.11 -12.02 7.33
CA LYS A 240 19.54 -12.34 7.25
C LYS A 240 19.79 -13.81 7.55
N ARG A 241 19.18 -14.34 8.62
CA ARG A 241 19.29 -15.76 8.99
C ARG A 241 18.76 -16.68 7.89
N LYS A 242 17.56 -16.41 7.35
CA LYS A 242 17.00 -17.23 6.27
C LYS A 242 17.79 -17.20 4.99
N ILE A 243 18.39 -16.06 4.65
CA ILE A 243 19.26 -15.96 3.49
C ILE A 243 20.59 -16.69 3.75
N ALA A 244 21.17 -16.59 4.94
CA ALA A 244 22.38 -17.33 5.29
C ALA A 244 22.15 -18.85 5.18
N GLU A 245 21.01 -19.36 5.66
CA GLU A 245 20.61 -20.76 5.48
C GLU A 245 20.58 -21.19 4.00
N ILE A 246 20.14 -20.31 3.09
CA ILE A 246 20.12 -20.60 1.63
C ILE A 246 21.53 -20.58 1.04
N VAL A 247 22.38 -19.66 1.50
CA VAL A 247 23.76 -19.54 1.04
C VAL A 247 24.58 -20.76 1.46
N ASP A 248 24.32 -21.34 2.63
CA ASP A 248 25.08 -22.46 3.18
C ASP A 248 24.43 -23.85 2.96
N ALA A 249 23.30 -23.92 2.24
CA ALA A 249 22.57 -25.15 1.94
C ALA A 249 23.28 -26.09 0.96
#